data_AF-A0A9D3YNC1-F1
#
_entry.id   AF-A0A9D3YNC1-F1
#
_cell.length_a   1.000
_cell.length_b   1.000
_cell.length_c   1.000
_cell.angle_alpha   90.00
_cell.angle_beta   90.00
_cell.angle_gamma   90.00
#
_symmetry.space_group_name_H-M   'P 1'
#
loop_
_entity.id
_entity.type
_entity.pdbx_description
1 polymer ?
#
loop_
_entity_poly.entity_id
_entity_poly.type
_entity_poly.pdbx_seq_one_letter_code
_entity_poly.pdbx_strand_id
1 'polypeptide(L)' 'MEGTFENVLKASSITKHTTTTTTTTTTSTTTTTTTTTTTTTTTTTTTTTTTTTTTRLMLCSPS' A
#
# COMPACT_ATOMS: atom_id res chain seq x y z
N MET A 1 -17.08 1.76 24.74
CA MET A 1 -16.57 2.67 25.79
C MET A 1 -15.33 3.40 25.24
N GLU A 2 -15.48 4.24 24.21
CA GLU A 2 -14.37 4.92 23.52
C GLU A 2 -13.84 6.15 24.32
N GLY A 3 -14.62 6.65 25.28
CA GLY A 3 -14.40 7.96 25.90
C GLY A 3 -13.24 8.01 26.90
N THR A 4 -12.82 6.89 27.48
CA THR A 4 -11.83 6.90 28.57
C THR A 4 -10.41 7.14 28.07
N PHE A 5 -10.03 6.54 26.93
CA PHE A 5 -8.69 6.68 26.38
C PHE A 5 -8.45 8.05 25.72
N GLU A 6 -9.40 8.53 24.91
CA GLU A 6 -9.31 9.85 24.27
C GLU A 6 -9.34 10.98 25.32
N ASN A 7 -10.03 10.79 26.47
CA ASN A 7 -9.98 11.74 27.58
C ASN A 7 -8.61 11.74 28.28
N VAL A 8 -7.94 10.60 28.41
CA VAL A 8 -6.57 10.53 28.94
C VAL A 8 -5.59 11.22 27.99
N LEU A 9 -5.68 10.99 26.68
CA LEU A 9 -4.83 11.66 25.70
C LEU A 9 -5.00 13.19 25.74
N LYS A 10 -6.25 13.67 25.84
CA LYS A 10 -6.56 15.10 26.00
C LYS A 10 -6.02 15.68 27.30
N ALA A 11 -6.12 14.94 28.41
CA ALA A 11 -5.60 15.38 29.71
C ALA A 11 -4.06 15.43 29.74
N SER A 12 -3.39 14.56 28.99
CA SER A 12 -1.92 14.52 28.86
C SER A 12 -1.35 15.46 27.78
N SER A 13 -2.19 16.30 27.16
CA SER A 13 -1.83 17.16 26.02
C SER A 13 -1.21 16.41 24.83
N ILE A 14 -1.40 15.08 24.76
CA ILE A 14 -0.84 14.24 23.69
C ILE A 14 -1.62 14.53 22.42
N THR A 15 -0.91 14.96 21.37
CA THR A 15 -1.52 15.18 20.06
C THR A 15 -1.47 13.88 19.26
N LYS A 16 -2.64 13.47 18.75
CA LYS A 16 -2.80 12.30 17.90
C LYS A 16 -2.48 12.67 16.45
N HIS A 17 -1.38 12.15 15.92
CA HIS A 17 -1.04 12.29 14.51
C HIS A 17 -1.35 10.99 13.79
N THR A 18 -2.19 11.07 12.76
CA THR A 18 -2.47 9.93 11.87
C THR A 18 -1.82 10.22 10.53
N THR A 19 -0.94 9.33 10.10
CA THR A 19 -0.30 9.42 8.78
C THR A 19 -0.71 8.21 7.96
N THR A 20 -1.34 8.47 6.81
CA THR A 20 -1.69 7.43 5.84
C THR A 20 -0.74 7.53 4.66
N THR A 21 -0.08 6.42 4.35
CA THR A 21 0.80 6.31 3.18
C THR A 21 0.25 5.22 2.28
N THR A 22 -0.01 5.59 1.03
CA THR A 22 -0.44 4.66 -0.02
C THR A 22 0.69 4.48 -1.01
N THR A 23 1.08 3.23 -1.24
CA THR A 23 2.11 2.88 -2.21
C THR A 23 1.50 1.96 -3.26
N THR A 24 1.60 2.36 -4.52
CA THR A 24 1.13 1.58 -5.67
C THR A 24 2.35 1.14 -6.46
N THR A 25 2.43 -0.16 -6.74
CA THR A 25 3.50 -0.75 -7.55
C THR A 25 2.87 -1.53 -8.69
N THR A 26 3.34 -1.26 -9.91
CA THR A 26 2.90 -1.92 -11.12
C THR A 26 4.09 -2.63 -11.74
N THR A 27 3.91 -3.91 -12.08
CA THR A 27 4.93 -4.72 -12.73
C THR A 27 4.31 -5.42 -13.93
N SER A 28 4.93 -5.24 -15.10
CA SER A 28 4.50 -5.83 -16.36
C SER A 28 5.57 -6.78 -16.86
N THR A 29 5.17 -7.99 -17.23
CA THR A 29 6.04 -9.03 -17.79
C THR A 29 5.49 -9.46 -19.15
N THR A 30 6.34 -9.46 -20.17
CA THR A 30 5.98 -9.89 -21.52
C THR A 30 6.77 -11.15 -21.87
N THR A 31 6.08 -12.18 -22.34
CA THR A 31 6.67 -13.44 -22.78
C THR A 31 6.25 -13.71 -24.22
N THR A 32 7.24 -13.93 -25.09
CA THR A 32 7.03 -14.24 -26.51
C THR A 32 7.49 -15.66 -26.78
N THR A 33 6.59 -16.48 -27.31
CA THR A 33 6.88 -17.87 -27.68
C THR A 33 6.73 -18.02 -29.20
N THR A 34 7.78 -18.54 -29.84
CA THR A 34 7.84 -18.76 -31.29
C THR A 34 8.00 -20.26 -31.57
N THR A 35 7.07 -20.84 -32.34
CA THR A 35 7.11 -22.27 -32.71
C THR A 35 7.26 -22.42 -34.22
N THR A 36 8.29 -23.17 -34.66
CA THR A 36 8.66 -23.32 -36.08
C THR A 36 8.26 -24.67 -36.64
N THR A 37 6.98 -24.82 -36.99
CA THR A 37 6.46 -25.96 -37.78
C THR A 37 5.48 -25.46 -38.85
N THR A 38 4.84 -24.33 -38.57
CA THR A 38 3.99 -23.48 -39.42
C THR A 38 3.96 -22.13 -38.70
N THR A 39 4.75 -21.15 -39.13
CA THR A 39 5.13 -19.96 -38.33
C THR A 39 3.94 -19.31 -37.63
N THR A 40 3.83 -19.51 -36.32
CA THR A 40 2.83 -18.87 -35.44
C THR A 40 3.59 -18.27 -34.26
N THR A 41 3.44 -16.96 -34.06
CA THR A 41 4.03 -16.23 -32.94
C THR A 41 2.94 -15.90 -31.94
N THR A 42 3.13 -16.31 -30.68
CA THR A 42 2.21 -15.95 -29.59
C THR A 42 2.93 -15.06 -28.60
N THR A 43 2.38 -13.87 -28.39
CA THR A 43 2.87 -12.91 -27.39
C THR A 43 1.86 -12.84 -26.26
N THR A 44 2.31 -13.06 -25.03
CA THR A 44 1.49 -12.94 -23.83
C THR A 44 2.07 -11.86 -22.94
N THR A 45 1.27 -10.86 -22.60
CA THR A 45 1.64 -9.81 -21.65
C THR A 45 0.80 -9.96 -20.39
N THR A 46 1.47 -10.05 -19.25
CA THR A 46 0.82 -10.11 -17.93
C THR A 46 1.19 -8.85 -17.15
N THR A 47 0.17 -8.11 -16.69
CA THR A 47 0.33 -6.93 -15.86
C THR A 47 -0.21 -7.22 -14.47
N THR A 48 0.61 -7.02 -13.45
CA THR A 48 0.21 -7.16 -12.04
C THR A 48 0.34 -5.80 -11.36
N THR A 49 -0.72 -5.40 -10.66
CA THR A 49 -0.77 -4.16 -9.87
C THR A 49 -1.00 -4.52 -8.42
N THR A 50 -0.15 -4.02 -7.53
CA THR A 50 -0.27 -4.19 -6.09
C THR A 50 -0.38 -2.83 -5.41
N THR A 51 -1.40 -2.67 -4.58
CA THR A 51 -1.65 -1.46 -3.81
C THR A 51 -1.56 -1.79 -2.33
N THR A 52 -0.66 -1.11 -1.63
CA THR A 52 -0.45 -1.27 -0.19
C THR A 52 -0.77 0.04 0.51
N THR A 53 -1.70 0.00 1.47
CA THR A 53 -2.05 1.14 2.31
C THR A 53 -1.56 0.90 3.72
N THR A 54 -0.72 1.79 4.23
CA THR A 54 -0.23 1.74 5.61
C THR A 54 -0.72 2.96 6.36
N THR A 55 -1.42 2.73 7.47
CA THR A 55 -1.83 3.79 8.40
C THR A 55 -1.00 3.68 9.65
N ARG A 56 -0.29 4.74 10.01
CA ARG A 56 0.47 4.84 11.25
C ARG A 56 -0.17 5.85 12.17
N LEU A 57 -0.32 5.45 13.43
CA LEU A 57 -0.70 6.34 14.51
C LEU A 57 0.55 6.71 15.30
N MET A 58 0.84 8.01 15.41
CA MET A 58 1.91 8.53 16.25
C MET A 58 1.30 9.40 17.35
N LEU A 59 1.76 9.18 18.58
CA LEU A 59 1.36 9.94 19.75
C LEU A 59 2.56 10.79 20.16
N CYS A 60 2.42 12.11 20.07
CA CYS A 60 3.48 13.05 20.44
C CYS A 60 3.10 13.78 21.72
N SER A 61 4.02 13.83 22.69
CA SER A 61 3.88 14.67 23.87
C SER A 61 4.48 16.05 23.59
N PRO A 62 3.84 17.15 24.02
CA PRO A 62 4.39 18.49 23.84
C PRO A 62 5.62 18.66 24.75
N SER A 63 6.67 19.25 24.18
CA SER A 63 7.93 19.60 24.86
C SER A 63 7.78 20.80 25.79
#